data_AF-A0A1V5E147-F1
#
_entry.id   AF-A0A1V5E147-F1
#
_cell.length_a   1.000
_cell.length_b   1.000
_cell.length_c   1.000
_cell.angle_alpha   90.00
_cell.angle_beta   90.00
_cell.angle_gamma   90.00
#
_symmetry.space_group_name_H-M   'P 1'
#
loop_
_entity.id
_entity.type
_entity.pdbx_description
1 polymer ?
#
loop_
_entity_poly.entity_id
_entity_poly.type
_entity_poly.pdbx_seq_one_letter_code
_entity_poly.pdbx_strand_id
1 'polypeptide(L)'
;MRLRIQTSGKAEKGRLSAWIQAFRLHFVPPSFIPVTLAAAIAWARYSVFDPVAFVLVFAGVTVHHVGLNMLDDVLDYLHAVDRAWGDERNPYSGGSGVLTEGLLSVSQMRKGVIVCYTFTIGIWLYLGYDRGWPVAAIGAIGILSSIFYTAPPVKFAYRGFGELGLLVNFGPVLVLGSYYVQRGTLDTEPLVVSLVPGFLMWSMIVINEIPDYEEDRRSGKLNLVARFGREAGVVLYEAGLLCAFGIIAGSVFFGVAPFPALLGFAALPPALRSVRLLRNFYQDRLKMIPANLAIIKVYLISGVALIAGYLLHGFTG
;
A
#
# COMPACT_ATOMS: atom_id res chain seq x y z
N MET A 1 4.82 25.32 -31.35
CA MET A 1 4.91 26.34 -30.28
C MET A 1 4.76 25.62 -28.94
N ARG A 2 5.87 25.31 -28.25
CA ARG A 2 5.85 24.63 -26.94
C ARG A 2 5.66 25.68 -25.86
N LEU A 3 4.49 25.75 -25.25
CA LEU A 3 4.22 26.66 -24.14
C LEU A 3 5.02 26.19 -22.91
N ARG A 4 6.05 26.97 -22.56
CA ARG A 4 6.73 26.89 -21.26
C ARG A 4 5.73 27.34 -20.21
N ILE A 5 5.27 26.41 -19.39
CA ILE A 5 4.57 26.74 -18.14
C ILE A 5 5.59 27.45 -17.25
N GLN A 6 5.40 28.76 -17.02
CA GLN A 6 6.15 29.51 -16.02
C GLN A 6 5.68 29.05 -14.64
N THR A 7 6.51 28.26 -13.96
CA THR A 7 6.32 27.91 -12.54
C THR A 7 6.64 29.15 -11.69
N SER A 8 5.59 29.79 -11.17
CA SER A 8 5.68 30.85 -10.17
C SER A 8 6.42 30.39 -8.91
N GLY A 9 7.20 31.30 -8.33
CA GLY A 9 8.23 31.05 -7.33
C GLY A 9 7.78 30.24 -6.10
N LYS A 10 8.51 29.15 -5.85
CA LYS A 10 8.69 28.55 -4.53
C LYS A 10 10.20 28.38 -4.31
N ALA A 11 10.68 28.70 -3.10
CA ALA A 11 12.08 28.62 -2.71
C ALA A 11 12.75 27.36 -3.29
N GLU A 12 13.99 27.51 -3.78
CA GLU A 12 14.77 26.44 -4.42
C GLU A 12 14.93 25.27 -3.44
N LYS A 13 13.99 24.31 -3.48
CA LYS A 13 14.07 23.10 -2.67
C LYS A 13 15.32 22.36 -3.10
N GLY A 14 16.20 22.06 -2.14
CA GLY A 14 17.40 21.28 -2.42
C GLY A 14 17.06 19.92 -3.03
N ARG A 15 17.93 19.42 -3.91
CA ARG A 15 17.74 18.15 -4.64
C ARG A 15 17.40 16.96 -3.75
N LEU A 16 17.91 16.93 -2.51
CA LEU A 16 17.58 15.90 -1.51
C LEU A 16 16.11 15.97 -1.07
N SER A 17 15.59 17.17 -0.83
CA SER A 17 14.18 17.38 -0.44
C SER A 17 13.23 16.92 -1.55
N ALA A 18 13.59 17.15 -2.82
CA ALA A 18 12.82 16.68 -3.96
C ALA A 18 12.73 15.14 -4.01
N TRP A 19 13.83 14.43 -3.72
CA TRP A 19 13.81 12.96 -3.65
C TRP A 19 13.01 12.43 -2.45
N ILE A 20 13.15 13.05 -1.28
CA ILE A 20 12.36 12.68 -0.09
C ILE A 20 10.85 12.83 -0.38
N GLN A 21 10.46 13.90 -1.08
CA GLN A 21 9.08 14.11 -1.53
C GLN A 21 8.64 13.02 -2.52
N ALA A 22 9.49 12.66 -3.50
CA ALA A 22 9.22 11.62 -4.49
C ALA A 22 9.04 10.22 -3.87
N PHE A 23 9.77 9.91 -2.79
CA PHE A 23 9.69 8.60 -2.13
C PHE A 23 8.35 8.33 -1.45
N ARG A 24 7.63 9.40 -1.07
CA ARG A 24 6.36 9.34 -0.34
C ARG A 24 6.42 8.36 0.85
N LEU A 25 7.43 8.53 1.70
CA LEU A 25 7.78 7.59 2.78
C LEU A 25 6.63 7.26 3.75
N HIS A 26 5.60 8.12 3.84
CA HIS A 26 4.42 7.85 4.66
C HIS A 26 3.53 6.71 4.13
N PHE A 27 3.68 6.30 2.87
CA PHE A 27 2.99 5.13 2.29
C PHE A 27 3.79 3.83 2.36
N VAL A 28 5.08 3.90 2.72
CA VAL A 28 5.97 2.72 2.73
C VAL A 28 5.67 1.73 3.87
N PRO A 29 5.34 2.14 5.10
CA PRO A 29 5.11 1.18 6.18
C PRO A 29 4.09 0.06 5.89
N PRO A 30 2.97 0.33 5.19
CA PRO A 30 2.09 -0.72 4.71
C PRO A 30 2.76 -1.86 3.92
N SER A 31 3.92 -1.69 3.28
CA SER A 31 4.58 -2.81 2.58
C SER A 31 5.39 -3.73 3.49
N PHE A 32 5.99 -3.22 4.57
CA PHE A 32 6.87 -4.05 5.42
C PHE A 32 6.18 -4.58 6.68
N ILE A 33 5.04 -4.02 7.08
CA ILE A 33 4.20 -4.56 8.16
C ILE A 33 3.70 -5.99 7.85
N PRO A 34 3.17 -6.28 6.63
CA PRO A 34 2.81 -7.65 6.24
C PRO A 34 3.98 -8.64 6.30
N VAL A 35 5.19 -8.21 5.94
CA VAL A 35 6.41 -9.03 6.02
C VAL A 35 6.74 -9.41 7.46
N THR A 36 6.63 -8.43 8.36
CA THR A 36 6.90 -8.62 9.79
C THR A 36 5.83 -9.49 10.44
N LEU A 37 4.56 -9.31 10.05
CA LEU A 37 3.47 -10.18 10.47
C LEU A 37 3.69 -11.63 10.04
N ALA A 38 4.08 -11.86 8.78
CA ALA A 38 4.37 -13.20 8.28
C ALA A 38 5.51 -13.89 9.06
N ALA A 39 6.59 -13.17 9.35
CA ALA A 39 7.69 -13.69 10.15
C ALA A 39 7.26 -14.00 11.60
N ALA A 40 6.44 -13.13 12.21
CA ALA A 40 5.89 -13.35 13.54
C ALA A 40 4.98 -14.60 13.60
N ILE A 41 4.16 -14.84 12.57
CA ILE A 41 3.32 -16.04 12.48
C ILE A 41 4.20 -17.30 12.38
N ALA A 42 5.20 -17.30 11.49
CA ALA A 42 6.11 -18.43 11.31
C ALA A 42 6.87 -18.78 12.60
N TRP A 43 7.37 -17.75 13.29
CA TRP A 43 8.06 -17.91 14.56
C TRP A 43 7.12 -18.39 15.67
N ALA A 44 5.95 -17.77 15.83
CA ALA A 44 5.03 -18.09 16.92
C ALA A 44 4.45 -19.52 16.83
N ARG A 45 4.29 -20.05 15.62
CA ARG A 45 3.73 -21.41 15.42
C ARG A 45 4.77 -22.51 15.35
N TYR A 46 5.95 -22.20 14.82
CA TYR A 46 6.93 -23.22 14.46
C TYR A 46 8.34 -22.93 14.96
N SER A 47 8.56 -21.83 15.69
CA SER A 47 9.87 -21.37 16.14
C SER A 47 10.88 -21.17 15.00
N VAL A 48 10.38 -20.90 13.79
CA VAL A 48 11.19 -20.67 12.59
C VAL A 48 11.37 -19.18 12.36
N PHE A 49 12.62 -18.73 12.33
CA PHE A 49 12.98 -17.38 11.92
C PHE A 49 14.38 -17.37 11.31
N ASP A 50 14.46 -17.01 10.03
CA ASP A 50 15.69 -16.73 9.32
C ASP A 50 15.88 -15.20 9.21
N PRO A 51 16.84 -14.62 9.97
CA PRO A 51 17.05 -13.18 10.01
C PRO A 51 17.58 -12.62 8.67
N VAL A 52 18.38 -13.39 7.93
CA VAL A 52 18.95 -12.94 6.66
C VAL A 52 17.84 -12.85 5.62
N ALA A 53 17.03 -13.91 5.51
CA ALA A 53 15.90 -13.93 4.60
C ALA A 53 14.86 -12.86 4.96
N PHE A 54 14.62 -12.63 6.25
CA PHE A 54 13.73 -11.57 6.72
C PHE A 54 14.22 -10.19 6.28
N VAL A 55 15.49 -9.85 6.53
CA VAL A 55 16.08 -8.56 6.16
C VAL A 55 16.04 -8.37 4.65
N LEU A 56 16.31 -9.41 3.86
CA LEU A 56 16.24 -9.36 2.40
C LEU A 56 14.82 -9.06 1.92
N VAL A 57 13.80 -9.77 2.41
CA VAL A 57 12.40 -9.50 2.05
C VAL A 57 12.00 -8.09 2.49
N PHE A 58 12.29 -7.72 3.74
CA PHE A 58 11.98 -6.39 4.29
C PHE A 58 12.59 -5.26 3.44
N ALA A 59 13.88 -5.35 3.11
CA ALA A 59 14.57 -4.38 2.27
C ALA A 59 14.01 -4.38 0.84
N GLY A 60 13.81 -5.57 0.26
CA GLY A 60 13.28 -5.75 -1.08
C GLY A 60 11.92 -5.09 -1.27
N VAL A 61 10.96 -5.35 -0.36
CA VAL A 61 9.61 -4.76 -0.44
C VAL A 61 9.59 -3.27 -0.13
N THR A 62 10.45 -2.80 0.77
CA THR A 62 10.55 -1.38 1.14
C THR A 62 11.08 -0.57 -0.04
N VAL A 63 12.18 -1.02 -0.66
CA VAL A 63 12.74 -0.40 -1.85
C VAL A 63 11.79 -0.51 -3.04
N HIS A 64 11.09 -1.65 -3.18
CA HIS A 64 10.07 -1.81 -4.21
C HIS A 64 8.94 -0.79 -4.06
N HIS A 65 8.46 -0.56 -2.83
CA HIS A 65 7.41 0.41 -2.56
C HIS A 65 7.84 1.84 -2.92
N VAL A 66 9.08 2.23 -2.62
CA VAL A 66 9.62 3.52 -3.07
C VAL A 66 9.65 3.59 -4.61
N GLY A 67 10.08 2.51 -5.27
CA GLY A 67 10.12 2.40 -6.72
C GLY A 67 8.74 2.51 -7.37
N LEU A 68 7.72 1.82 -6.85
CA LEU A 68 6.37 1.83 -7.40
C LEU A 68 5.67 3.18 -7.18
N ASN A 69 5.88 3.86 -6.04
CA ASN A 69 5.39 5.23 -5.83
C ASN A 69 5.92 6.19 -6.90
N MET A 70 7.21 6.08 -7.24
CA MET A 70 7.82 6.91 -8.30
C MET A 70 7.33 6.51 -9.69
N LEU A 71 7.07 5.21 -9.93
CA LEU A 71 6.54 4.73 -11.20
C LEU A 71 5.13 5.27 -11.44
N ASP A 72 4.27 5.18 -10.43
CA ASP A 72 2.90 5.72 -10.46
C ASP A 72 2.92 7.21 -10.72
N ASP A 73 3.76 7.97 -9.99
CA ASP A 73 3.94 9.41 -10.21
C ASP A 73 4.36 9.75 -11.66
N VAL A 74 5.30 9.00 -12.23
CA VAL A 74 5.75 9.21 -13.63
C VAL A 74 4.63 8.93 -14.61
N LEU A 75 3.91 7.84 -14.44
CA LEU A 75 2.88 7.42 -15.39
C LEU A 75 1.64 8.30 -15.29
N ASP A 76 1.21 8.65 -14.07
CA ASP A 76 0.09 9.58 -13.85
C ASP A 76 0.43 10.97 -14.39
N TYR A 77 1.66 11.46 -14.17
CA TYR A 77 2.12 12.72 -14.77
C TYR A 77 2.04 12.67 -16.30
N LEU A 78 2.55 11.61 -16.94
CA LEU A 78 2.55 11.47 -18.40
C LEU A 78 1.13 11.35 -18.99
N HIS A 79 0.19 10.72 -18.28
CA HIS A 79 -1.21 10.65 -18.72
C HIS A 79 -1.97 11.96 -18.54
N ALA A 80 -1.54 12.82 -17.60
CA ALA A 80 -2.25 14.03 -17.24
C ALA A 80 -1.67 15.33 -17.83
N VAL A 81 -0.57 15.28 -18.61
CA VAL A 81 0.11 16.47 -19.16
C VAL A 81 -0.84 17.39 -19.96
N ASP A 82 -1.86 16.83 -20.61
CA ASP A 82 -2.83 17.59 -21.42
C ASP A 82 -4.06 18.09 -20.61
N ARG A 83 -4.09 17.89 -19.28
CA ARG A 83 -5.27 18.18 -18.44
C ARG A 83 -4.89 19.17 -17.34
N ALA A 84 -5.74 20.17 -17.10
CA ALA A 84 -5.53 21.16 -16.04
C ALA A 84 -5.69 20.50 -14.66
N TRP A 85 -4.67 20.60 -13.81
CA TRP A 85 -4.71 20.19 -12.41
C TRP A 85 -5.24 21.34 -11.55
N GLY A 86 -6.03 21.04 -10.51
CA GLY A 86 -6.41 22.03 -9.52
C GLY A 86 -5.23 22.43 -8.62
N ASP A 87 -5.26 23.63 -8.06
CA ASP A 87 -4.21 24.16 -7.17
C ASP A 87 -4.24 23.53 -5.76
N GLU A 88 -5.36 22.92 -5.37
CA GLU A 88 -5.55 22.34 -4.03
C GLU A 88 -5.00 20.91 -3.93
N ARG A 89 -4.03 20.71 -3.03
CA ARG A 89 -3.35 19.42 -2.79
C ARG A 89 -3.74 18.82 -1.44
N ASN A 90 -4.26 17.59 -1.48
CA ASN A 90 -4.30 16.72 -0.32
C ASN A 90 -3.00 15.87 -0.31
N PRO A 91 -2.17 15.91 0.75
CA PRO A 91 -0.88 15.21 0.79
C PRO A 91 -1.00 13.68 0.79
N TYR A 92 -2.21 13.14 1.00
CA TYR A 92 -2.50 11.72 1.03
C TYR A 92 -3.25 11.22 -0.21
N SER A 93 -3.52 12.09 -1.19
CA SER A 93 -4.09 11.74 -2.49
C SER A 93 -3.23 12.31 -3.63
N GLY A 94 -3.50 11.89 -4.86
CA GLY A 94 -2.74 12.29 -6.04
C GLY A 94 -1.26 11.85 -6.04
N GLY A 95 -0.46 12.51 -6.88
CA GLY A 95 0.99 12.30 -7.01
C GLY A 95 1.83 13.15 -6.05
N SER A 96 3.12 12.86 -5.91
CA SER A 96 4.02 13.60 -5.00
C SER A 96 4.19 15.08 -5.36
N GLY A 97 3.84 15.48 -6.58
CA GLY A 97 3.95 16.84 -7.09
C GLY A 97 5.33 17.23 -7.60
N VAL A 98 6.37 16.40 -7.42
CA VAL A 98 7.76 16.74 -7.80
C VAL A 98 7.93 16.99 -9.30
N LEU A 99 7.18 16.27 -10.15
CA LEU A 99 7.21 16.44 -11.60
C LEU A 99 6.49 17.71 -12.04
N THR A 100 5.29 17.96 -11.48
CA THR A 100 4.49 19.17 -11.77
C THR A 100 5.15 20.45 -11.25
N GLU A 101 5.91 20.38 -10.15
CA GLU A 101 6.67 21.50 -9.58
C GLU A 101 8.02 21.70 -10.29
N GLY A 102 8.39 20.83 -11.24
CA GLY A 102 9.67 20.91 -11.95
C GLY A 102 10.90 20.59 -11.09
N LEU A 103 10.72 20.03 -9.89
CA LEU A 103 11.81 19.70 -8.96
C LEU A 103 12.66 18.52 -9.44
N LEU A 104 12.03 17.58 -10.15
CA LEU A 104 12.68 16.46 -10.82
C LEU A 104 12.13 16.32 -12.23
N SER A 105 12.98 15.92 -13.17
CA SER A 105 12.58 15.54 -14.51
C SER A 105 12.06 14.11 -14.56
N VAL A 106 11.22 13.80 -15.57
CA VAL A 106 10.76 12.43 -15.86
C VAL A 106 11.93 11.46 -16.03
N SER A 107 13.04 11.91 -16.65
CA SER A 107 14.25 11.09 -16.81
C SER A 107 14.91 10.74 -15.48
N GLN A 108 14.98 11.69 -14.54
CA GLN A 108 15.52 11.44 -13.20
C GLN A 108 14.63 10.47 -12.42
N MET A 109 13.31 10.67 -12.41
CA MET A 109 12.37 9.76 -11.74
C MET A 109 12.44 8.34 -12.32
N ARG A 110 12.49 8.19 -13.66
CA ARG A 110 12.66 6.88 -14.32
C ARG A 110 13.95 6.17 -13.90
N LYS A 111 15.07 6.90 -13.74
CA LYS A 111 16.31 6.32 -13.20
C LYS A 111 16.13 5.81 -11.77
N GLY A 112 15.43 6.58 -10.92
CA GLY A 112 15.07 6.16 -9.56
C GLY A 112 14.25 4.85 -9.57
N VAL A 113 13.22 4.78 -10.42
CA VAL A 113 12.41 3.57 -10.61
C VAL A 113 13.28 2.38 -11.02
N ILE A 114 14.15 2.55 -12.02
CA ILE A 114 15.03 1.47 -12.50
C ILE A 114 15.95 0.96 -11.39
N VAL A 115 16.56 1.86 -10.61
CA VAL A 115 17.42 1.48 -9.47
C VAL A 115 16.64 0.67 -8.44
N CYS A 116 15.47 1.15 -8.01
CA CYS A 116 14.63 0.45 -7.04
C CYS A 116 14.20 -0.94 -7.55
N TYR A 117 13.68 -1.01 -8.78
CA TYR A 117 13.24 -2.28 -9.37
C TYR A 117 14.39 -3.26 -9.60
N THR A 118 15.57 -2.78 -10.00
CA THR A 118 16.75 -3.63 -10.19
C THR A 118 17.18 -4.25 -8.87
N PHE A 119 17.22 -3.46 -7.80
CA PHE A 119 17.52 -3.95 -6.45
C PHE A 119 16.50 -4.98 -5.98
N THR A 120 15.20 -4.69 -6.10
CA THR A 120 14.13 -5.63 -5.74
C THR A 120 14.19 -6.91 -6.56
N ILE A 121 14.38 -6.83 -7.88
CA ILE A 121 14.47 -8.00 -8.76
C ILE A 121 15.68 -8.85 -8.39
N GLY A 122 16.83 -8.25 -8.07
CA GLY A 122 18.01 -8.98 -7.60
C GLY A 122 17.73 -9.80 -6.33
N ILE A 123 17.09 -9.19 -5.33
CA ILE A 123 16.68 -9.89 -4.11
C ILE A 123 15.66 -10.99 -4.41
N TRP A 124 14.66 -10.69 -5.23
CA TRP A 124 13.61 -11.65 -5.59
C TRP A 124 14.17 -12.87 -6.32
N LEU A 125 15.07 -12.68 -7.29
CA LEU A 125 15.72 -13.78 -8.01
C LEU A 125 16.59 -14.63 -7.08
N TYR A 126 17.35 -13.99 -6.20
CA TYR A 126 18.14 -14.70 -5.19
C TYR A 126 17.24 -15.56 -4.27
N LEU A 127 16.20 -14.97 -3.69
CA LEU A 127 15.28 -15.70 -2.81
C LEU A 127 14.46 -16.77 -3.57
N GLY A 128 14.11 -16.52 -4.83
CA GLY A 128 13.45 -17.51 -5.68
C GLY A 128 14.33 -18.72 -5.99
N TYR A 129 15.64 -18.51 -6.13
CA TYR A 129 16.61 -19.59 -6.26
C TYR A 129 16.80 -20.34 -4.93
N ASP A 130 16.97 -19.61 -3.83
CA ASP A 130 17.25 -20.17 -2.50
C ASP A 130 16.05 -20.92 -1.89
N ARG A 131 14.84 -20.39 -2.04
CA ARG A 131 13.59 -20.91 -1.42
C ARG A 131 12.71 -21.69 -2.38
N GLY A 132 13.04 -21.70 -3.67
CA GLY A 132 12.33 -22.43 -4.71
C GLY A 132 11.19 -21.67 -5.38
N TRP A 133 10.56 -22.37 -6.32
CA TRP A 133 9.65 -21.78 -7.30
C TRP A 133 8.43 -21.02 -6.74
N PRO A 134 7.85 -21.33 -5.55
CA PRO A 134 6.72 -20.56 -5.04
C PRO A 134 7.09 -19.12 -4.72
N VAL A 135 8.31 -18.87 -4.22
CA VAL A 135 8.81 -17.49 -4.01
C VAL A 135 9.02 -16.78 -5.34
N ALA A 136 9.53 -17.49 -6.35
CA ALA A 136 9.64 -16.95 -7.69
C ALA A 136 8.26 -16.54 -8.24
N ALA A 137 7.25 -17.42 -8.14
CA ALA A 137 5.89 -17.16 -8.62
C ALA A 137 5.19 -16.02 -7.87
N ILE A 138 5.19 -16.03 -6.53
CA ILE A 138 4.53 -14.99 -5.72
C ILE A 138 5.21 -13.63 -5.93
N GLY A 139 6.55 -13.59 -5.95
CA GLY A 139 7.27 -12.35 -6.22
C GLY A 139 7.05 -11.82 -7.64
N ALA A 140 6.91 -12.69 -8.65
CA ALA A 140 6.51 -12.29 -9.99
C ALA A 140 5.12 -11.63 -9.99
N ILE A 141 4.15 -12.21 -9.27
CA ILE A 141 2.82 -11.61 -9.13
C ILE A 141 2.92 -10.21 -8.54
N GLY A 142 3.71 -10.02 -7.47
CA GLY A 142 3.91 -8.71 -6.85
C GLY A 142 4.52 -7.67 -7.80
N ILE A 143 5.66 -8.01 -8.41
CA ILE A 143 6.40 -7.09 -9.30
C ILE A 143 5.61 -6.79 -10.58
N LEU A 144 4.96 -7.79 -11.18
CA LEU A 144 4.14 -7.57 -12.37
C LEU A 144 2.88 -6.76 -12.02
N SER A 145 2.27 -7.02 -10.86
CA SER A 145 1.12 -6.23 -10.39
C SER A 145 1.50 -4.77 -10.20
N SER A 146 2.65 -4.45 -9.60
CA SER A 146 3.08 -3.07 -9.39
C SER A 146 3.30 -2.31 -10.69
N ILE A 147 3.79 -2.99 -11.75
CA ILE A 147 3.96 -2.40 -13.08
C ILE A 147 2.60 -2.20 -13.74
N PHE A 148 1.80 -3.27 -13.82
CA PHE A 148 0.53 -3.30 -14.54
C PHE A 148 -0.62 -2.58 -13.82
N TYR A 149 -0.39 -2.14 -12.58
CA TYR A 149 -1.28 -1.26 -11.83
C TYR A 149 -1.60 -0.01 -12.66
N THR A 150 -0.56 0.66 -13.16
CA THR A 150 -0.66 1.94 -13.87
C THR A 150 -0.17 1.85 -15.33
N ALA A 151 0.70 0.88 -15.67
CA ALA A 151 1.31 0.77 -17.00
C ALA A 151 0.44 -0.01 -18.01
N PRO A 152 0.45 0.37 -19.31
CA PRO A 152 -0.16 -0.42 -20.37
C PRO A 152 0.56 -1.77 -20.56
N PRO A 153 -0.14 -2.79 -21.10
CA PRO A 153 -1.51 -2.74 -21.62
C PRO A 153 -2.61 -2.89 -20.56
N VAL A 154 -2.27 -3.35 -19.35
CA VAL A 154 -3.23 -3.85 -18.35
C VAL A 154 -3.84 -2.77 -17.46
N LYS A 155 -3.10 -1.70 -17.09
CA LYS A 155 -3.56 -0.52 -16.32
C LYS A 155 -4.74 -0.79 -15.38
N PHE A 156 -4.67 -1.78 -14.51
CA PHE A 156 -5.87 -2.29 -13.86
C PHE A 156 -6.45 -1.30 -12.82
N ALA A 157 -5.64 -0.38 -12.29
CA ALA A 157 -6.10 0.76 -11.48
C ALA A 157 -7.03 1.70 -12.26
N TYR A 158 -6.82 1.85 -13.57
CA TYR A 158 -7.65 2.67 -14.45
C TYR A 158 -8.94 1.95 -14.87
N ARG A 159 -9.05 0.65 -14.58
CA ARG A 159 -10.12 -0.22 -15.04
C ARG A 159 -11.07 -0.66 -13.91
N GLY A 160 -10.86 -0.21 -12.67
CA GLY A 160 -11.73 -0.55 -11.53
C GLY A 160 -11.33 -1.84 -10.81
N PHE A 161 -10.08 -2.29 -11.00
CA PHE A 161 -9.51 -3.45 -10.29
C PHE A 161 -8.35 -3.05 -9.39
N GLY A 162 -8.07 -1.74 -9.24
CA GLY A 162 -6.93 -1.24 -8.48
C GLY A 162 -7.01 -1.63 -7.00
N GLU A 163 -8.15 -1.38 -6.40
CA GLU A 163 -8.46 -1.60 -4.99
C GLU A 163 -8.35 -3.10 -4.64
N LEU A 164 -8.91 -3.96 -5.50
CA LEU A 164 -8.78 -5.41 -5.36
C LEU A 164 -7.34 -5.87 -5.54
N GLY A 165 -6.64 -5.30 -6.52
CA GLY A 165 -5.22 -5.57 -6.74
C GLY A 165 -4.37 -5.21 -5.53
N LEU A 166 -4.60 -4.05 -4.91
CA LEU A 166 -3.88 -3.65 -3.71
C LEU A 166 -4.25 -4.51 -2.49
N LEU A 167 -5.51 -4.91 -2.33
CA LEU A 167 -5.92 -5.88 -1.30
C LEU A 167 -5.13 -7.18 -1.45
N VAL A 168 -5.09 -7.74 -2.65
CA VAL A 168 -4.39 -9.00 -2.93
C VAL A 168 -2.88 -8.85 -2.73
N ASN A 169 -2.29 -7.74 -3.18
CA ASN A 169 -0.85 -7.52 -3.09
C ASN A 169 -0.39 -7.26 -1.65
N PHE A 170 -1.08 -6.40 -0.91
CA PHE A 170 -0.72 -6.06 0.47
C PHE A 170 -1.18 -7.08 1.51
N GLY A 171 -2.15 -7.92 1.15
CA GLY A 171 -2.54 -9.08 1.94
C GLY A 171 -1.82 -10.35 1.46
N PRO A 172 -2.51 -11.26 0.73
CA PRO A 172 -1.97 -12.56 0.38
C PRO A 172 -0.57 -12.58 -0.23
N VAL A 173 -0.26 -11.74 -1.22
CA VAL A 173 1.04 -11.79 -1.91
C VAL A 173 2.18 -11.47 -0.95
N LEU A 174 2.12 -10.33 -0.24
CA LEU A 174 3.17 -9.96 0.70
C LEU A 174 3.25 -10.90 1.90
N VAL A 175 2.12 -11.27 2.51
CA VAL A 175 2.12 -12.13 3.71
C VAL A 175 2.54 -13.56 3.36
N LEU A 176 1.93 -14.19 2.34
CA LEU A 176 2.25 -15.57 1.99
C LEU A 176 3.64 -15.69 1.38
N GLY A 177 4.07 -14.73 0.56
CA GLY A 177 5.42 -14.73 0.00
C GLY A 177 6.48 -14.65 1.11
N SER A 178 6.30 -13.73 2.06
CA SER A 178 7.21 -13.57 3.20
C SER A 178 7.15 -14.78 4.14
N TYR A 179 5.95 -15.32 4.38
CA TYR A 179 5.75 -16.50 5.21
C TYR A 179 6.43 -17.72 4.61
N TYR A 180 6.26 -17.94 3.30
CA TYR A 180 6.91 -19.04 2.59
C TYR A 180 8.42 -18.90 2.61
N VAL A 181 8.96 -17.68 2.44
CA VAL A 181 10.41 -17.43 2.59
C VAL A 181 10.89 -17.89 3.97
N GLN A 182 10.14 -17.64 5.03
CA GLN A 182 10.52 -18.09 6.39
C GLN A 182 10.31 -19.59 6.60
N ARG A 183 9.11 -20.10 6.31
CA ARG A 183 8.63 -21.42 6.73
C ARG A 183 8.89 -22.53 5.70
N GLY A 184 8.97 -22.20 4.41
CA GLY A 184 9.05 -23.15 3.31
C GLY A 184 7.74 -23.88 2.96
N THR A 185 6.63 -23.53 3.62
CA THR A 185 5.28 -24.09 3.34
C THR A 185 4.23 -22.98 3.27
N LEU A 186 3.06 -23.31 2.76
CA LEU A 186 1.88 -22.46 2.82
C LEU A 186 0.88 -23.04 3.82
N ASP A 187 0.39 -22.19 4.70
CA ASP A 187 -0.54 -22.57 5.76
C ASP A 187 -1.84 -21.75 5.64
N THR A 188 -2.95 -22.29 6.16
CA THR A 188 -4.25 -21.62 6.09
C THR A 188 -4.30 -20.35 6.95
N GLU A 189 -3.66 -20.36 8.11
CA GLU A 189 -3.63 -19.22 9.04
C GLU A 189 -3.07 -17.93 8.40
N PRO A 190 -1.84 -17.91 7.83
CA PRO A 190 -1.32 -16.71 7.21
C PRO A 190 -2.15 -16.27 6.00
N LEU A 191 -2.82 -17.18 5.28
CA LEU A 191 -3.76 -16.79 4.22
C LEU A 191 -4.95 -16.01 4.78
N VAL A 192 -5.61 -16.51 5.83
CA VAL A 192 -6.76 -15.84 6.46
C VAL A 192 -6.34 -14.51 7.09
N VAL A 193 -5.26 -14.52 7.87
CA VAL A 193 -4.75 -13.34 8.58
C VAL A 193 -4.24 -12.28 7.59
N SER A 194 -3.73 -12.67 6.42
CA SER A 194 -3.32 -11.72 5.37
C SER A 194 -4.44 -10.85 4.85
N LEU A 195 -5.69 -11.29 4.96
CA LEU A 195 -6.83 -10.49 4.53
C LEU A 195 -6.99 -9.24 5.41
N VAL A 196 -6.48 -9.22 6.64
CA VAL A 196 -6.52 -8.03 7.50
C VAL A 196 -5.72 -6.87 6.88
N PRO A 197 -4.38 -6.95 6.68
CA PRO A 197 -3.65 -5.88 6.00
C PRO A 197 -4.15 -5.64 4.57
N GLY A 198 -4.69 -6.65 3.88
CA GLY A 198 -5.33 -6.50 2.58
C GLY A 198 -6.54 -5.55 2.61
N PHE A 199 -7.52 -5.79 3.48
CA PHE A 199 -8.72 -4.97 3.60
C PHE A 199 -8.45 -3.59 4.24
N LEU A 200 -7.42 -3.49 5.09
CA LEU A 200 -6.94 -2.19 5.55
C LEU A 200 -6.30 -1.38 4.41
N MET A 201 -5.56 -2.03 3.50
CA MET A 201 -5.05 -1.38 2.30
C MET A 201 -6.16 -0.99 1.33
N TRP A 202 -7.16 -1.87 1.12
CA TRP A 202 -8.38 -1.55 0.38
C TRP A 202 -9.02 -0.25 0.90
N SER A 203 -9.22 -0.16 2.22
CA SER A 203 -9.80 1.03 2.84
C SER A 203 -8.90 2.25 2.67
N MET A 204 -7.57 2.07 2.79
CA MET A 204 -6.60 3.14 2.59
C MET A 204 -6.61 3.70 1.16
N ILE A 205 -6.65 2.86 0.14
CA ILE A 205 -6.70 3.36 -1.24
C ILE A 205 -8.05 4.02 -1.54
N VAL A 206 -9.17 3.42 -1.13
CA VAL A 206 -10.51 3.98 -1.38
C VAL A 206 -10.64 5.39 -0.79
N ILE A 207 -10.19 5.62 0.46
CA ILE A 207 -10.27 6.96 1.05
C ILE A 207 -9.32 7.97 0.41
N ASN A 208 -8.24 7.52 -0.23
CA ASN A 208 -7.35 8.38 -1.01
C ASN A 208 -7.94 8.73 -2.38
N GLU A 209 -8.80 7.89 -2.95
CA GLU A 209 -9.46 8.13 -4.24
C GLU A 209 -10.68 9.06 -4.12
N ILE A 210 -11.33 9.14 -2.96
CA ILE A 210 -12.48 10.04 -2.74
C ILE A 210 -12.16 11.51 -3.03
N PRO A 211 -11.09 12.12 -2.48
CA PRO A 211 -10.68 13.49 -2.83
C PRO A 211 -10.39 13.69 -4.33
N ASP A 212 -10.00 12.62 -5.03
CA ASP A 212 -9.53 12.63 -6.41
C ASP A 212 -10.64 12.30 -7.44
N TYR A 213 -11.87 12.02 -6.97
CA TYR A 213 -13.02 11.61 -7.81
C TYR A 213 -13.16 12.38 -9.14
N GLU A 214 -13.12 13.72 -9.09
CA GLU A 214 -13.25 14.55 -10.29
C GLU A 214 -12.04 14.46 -11.21
N GLU A 215 -10.83 14.46 -10.66
CA GLU A 215 -9.57 14.38 -11.42
C GLU A 215 -9.37 12.99 -12.04
N ASP A 216 -9.71 11.93 -11.31
CA ASP A 216 -9.66 10.54 -11.78
C ASP A 216 -10.64 10.31 -12.93
N ARG A 217 -11.89 10.79 -12.81
CA ARG A 217 -12.86 10.74 -13.92
C ARG A 217 -12.38 11.56 -15.11
N ARG A 218 -11.89 12.77 -14.87
CA ARG A 218 -11.35 13.64 -15.91
C ARG A 218 -10.11 13.08 -16.56
N SER A 219 -9.32 12.24 -15.91
CA SER A 219 -8.11 11.58 -16.45
C SER A 219 -8.40 10.23 -17.12
N GLY A 220 -9.60 9.67 -16.91
CA GLY A 220 -9.99 8.35 -17.39
C GLY A 220 -9.50 7.21 -16.50
N LYS A 221 -9.03 7.52 -15.28
CA LYS A 221 -8.73 6.53 -14.23
C LYS A 221 -10.04 6.13 -13.56
N LEU A 222 -10.73 5.16 -14.16
CA LEU A 222 -12.03 4.70 -13.68
C LEU A 222 -11.86 3.65 -12.56
N ASN A 223 -11.31 4.06 -11.41
CA ASN A 223 -11.38 3.27 -10.17
C ASN A 223 -12.83 3.18 -9.64
N LEU A 224 -13.08 2.40 -8.59
CA LEU A 224 -14.44 2.16 -8.09
C LEU A 224 -15.09 3.46 -7.61
N VAL A 225 -14.34 4.36 -6.96
CA VAL A 225 -14.86 5.66 -6.52
C VAL A 225 -15.24 6.53 -7.72
N ALA A 226 -14.35 6.65 -8.71
CA ALA A 226 -14.62 7.36 -9.96
C ALA A 226 -15.80 6.76 -10.75
N ARG A 227 -16.02 5.45 -10.68
CA ARG A 227 -17.13 4.77 -11.36
C ARG A 227 -18.47 4.96 -10.67
N PHE A 228 -18.51 4.79 -9.36
CA PHE A 228 -19.75 4.66 -8.60
C PHE A 228 -20.10 5.88 -7.75
N GLY A 229 -19.19 6.86 -7.63
CA GLY A 229 -19.41 8.08 -6.87
C GLY A 229 -18.71 8.07 -5.51
N ARG A 230 -18.61 9.26 -4.90
CA ARG A 230 -17.96 9.44 -3.59
C ARG A 230 -18.73 8.70 -2.47
N GLU A 231 -20.06 8.68 -2.55
CA GLU A 231 -20.94 7.95 -1.62
C GLU A 231 -20.65 6.45 -1.62
N ALA A 232 -20.48 5.86 -2.80
CA ALA A 232 -20.06 4.47 -2.92
C ALA A 232 -18.66 4.27 -2.32
N GLY A 233 -17.75 5.23 -2.50
CA GLY A 233 -16.44 5.23 -1.84
C GLY A 233 -16.54 5.17 -0.30
N VAL A 234 -17.48 5.90 0.31
CA VAL A 234 -17.71 5.81 1.76
C VAL A 234 -18.17 4.40 2.17
N VAL A 235 -19.08 3.79 1.41
CA VAL A 235 -19.56 2.42 1.67
C VAL A 235 -18.45 1.39 1.51
N LEU A 236 -17.65 1.48 0.44
CA LEU A 236 -16.53 0.58 0.17
C LEU A 236 -15.43 0.68 1.25
N TYR A 237 -15.19 1.90 1.74
CA TYR A 237 -14.27 2.15 2.85
C TYR A 237 -14.74 1.46 4.14
N GLU A 238 -16.01 1.65 4.51
CA GLU A 238 -16.59 1.06 5.72
C GLU A 238 -16.67 -0.46 5.64
N ALA A 239 -17.03 -1.00 4.47
CA ALA A 239 -17.03 -2.43 4.22
C ALA A 239 -15.63 -3.03 4.38
N GLY A 240 -14.59 -2.36 3.87
CA GLY A 240 -13.20 -2.79 4.04
C GLY A 240 -12.79 -2.86 5.52
N LEU A 241 -13.10 -1.82 6.31
CA LEU A 241 -12.84 -1.83 7.75
C LEU A 241 -13.61 -2.94 8.47
N LEU A 242 -14.90 -3.11 8.15
CA LEU A 242 -15.72 -4.16 8.75
C LEU A 242 -15.15 -5.55 8.45
N CYS A 243 -14.73 -5.80 7.22
CA CYS A 243 -14.06 -7.03 6.83
C CYS A 243 -12.76 -7.23 7.62
N ALA A 244 -11.89 -6.21 7.70
CA ALA A 244 -10.61 -6.32 8.41
C ALA A 244 -10.81 -6.70 9.90
N PHE A 245 -11.67 -5.98 10.63
CA PHE A 245 -11.95 -6.28 12.03
C PHE A 245 -12.75 -7.58 12.20
N GLY A 246 -13.66 -7.87 11.27
CA GLY A 246 -14.41 -9.13 11.23
C GLY A 246 -13.50 -10.34 11.05
N ILE A 247 -12.46 -10.24 10.23
CA ILE A 247 -11.45 -11.28 10.06
C ILE A 247 -10.61 -11.46 11.33
N ILE A 248 -10.23 -10.38 12.02
CA ILE A 248 -9.52 -10.50 13.31
C ILE A 248 -10.39 -11.28 14.32
N ALA A 249 -11.64 -10.88 14.53
CA ALA A 249 -12.54 -11.57 15.45
C ALA A 249 -12.84 -13.01 15.00
N GLY A 250 -13.19 -13.19 13.73
CA GLY A 250 -13.55 -14.49 13.15
C GLY A 250 -12.40 -15.49 13.19
N SER A 251 -11.18 -15.06 12.84
CA SER A 251 -10.00 -15.94 12.88
C SER A 251 -9.71 -16.46 14.29
N VAL A 252 -9.87 -15.63 15.32
CA VAL A 252 -9.73 -16.07 16.72
C VAL A 252 -10.90 -16.95 17.14
N PHE A 253 -12.13 -16.57 16.81
CA PHE A 253 -13.34 -17.32 17.17
C PHE A 253 -13.34 -18.76 16.59
N PHE A 254 -12.91 -18.92 15.34
CA PHE A 254 -12.78 -20.22 14.68
C PHE A 254 -11.47 -20.96 14.98
N GLY A 255 -10.61 -20.42 15.87
CA GLY A 255 -9.35 -21.05 16.27
C GLY A 255 -8.24 -21.03 15.21
N VAL A 256 -8.39 -20.23 14.15
CA VAL A 256 -7.37 -20.03 13.11
C VAL A 256 -6.20 -19.20 13.63
N ALA A 257 -6.50 -18.11 14.34
CA ALA A 257 -5.50 -17.21 14.95
C ALA A 257 -5.51 -17.35 16.48
N PRO A 258 -4.38 -17.10 17.16
CA PRO A 258 -4.31 -17.22 18.62
C PRO A 258 -5.04 -16.06 19.31
N PHE A 259 -5.51 -16.26 20.54
CA PHE A 259 -6.28 -15.26 21.30
C PHE A 259 -5.61 -13.86 21.37
N PRO A 260 -4.28 -13.73 21.57
CA PRO A 260 -3.62 -12.43 21.55
C PRO A 260 -3.72 -11.66 20.22
N ALA A 261 -4.10 -12.28 19.11
CA ALA A 261 -4.34 -11.58 17.84
C ALA A 261 -5.48 -10.54 17.96
N LEU A 262 -6.36 -10.65 18.96
CA LEU A 262 -7.38 -9.63 19.26
C LEU A 262 -6.76 -8.26 19.63
N LEU A 263 -5.47 -8.18 19.94
CA LEU A 263 -4.78 -6.90 20.10
C LEU A 263 -4.89 -6.01 18.85
N GLY A 264 -5.11 -6.57 17.66
CA GLY A 264 -5.40 -5.81 16.45
C GLY A 264 -6.57 -4.81 16.58
N PHE A 265 -7.51 -5.07 17.50
CA PHE A 265 -8.60 -4.14 17.84
C PHE A 265 -8.15 -2.84 18.52
N ALA A 266 -6.87 -2.70 18.92
CA ALA A 266 -6.31 -1.45 19.40
C ALA A 266 -6.49 -0.28 18.41
N ALA A 267 -6.67 -0.58 17.12
CA ALA A 267 -6.95 0.39 16.08
C ALA A 267 -8.43 0.81 15.95
N LEU A 268 -9.34 0.25 16.75
CA LEU A 268 -10.78 0.54 16.65
C LEU A 268 -11.12 2.02 16.94
N PRO A 269 -10.57 2.69 17.98
CA PRO A 269 -10.85 4.10 18.20
C PRO A 269 -10.45 5.03 17.02
N PRO A 270 -9.24 4.94 16.44
CA PRO A 270 -8.92 5.73 15.24
C PRO A 270 -9.73 5.32 14.00
N ALA A 271 -10.17 4.07 13.89
CA ALA A 271 -11.05 3.63 12.80
C ALA A 271 -12.42 4.30 12.86
N LEU A 272 -13.07 4.28 14.03
CA LEU A 272 -14.34 4.98 14.25
C LEU A 272 -14.22 6.50 14.03
N ARG A 273 -13.08 7.08 14.42
CA ARG A 273 -12.78 8.49 14.13
C ARG A 273 -12.66 8.74 12.63
N SER A 274 -11.96 7.86 11.90
CA SER A 274 -11.79 8.00 10.44
C SER A 274 -13.13 7.93 9.72
N VAL A 275 -13.98 6.95 10.04
CA VAL A 275 -15.35 6.82 9.50
C VAL A 275 -16.17 8.08 9.75
N ARG A 276 -16.16 8.61 10.98
CA ARG A 276 -16.90 9.82 11.32
C ARG A 276 -16.44 11.03 10.51
N LEU A 277 -15.13 11.22 10.40
CA LEU A 277 -14.55 12.33 9.62
C LEU A 277 -14.87 12.18 8.13
N LEU A 278 -14.76 10.96 7.60
CA LEU A 278 -15.08 10.66 6.21
C LEU A 278 -16.55 11.01 5.91
N ARG A 279 -17.51 10.49 6.68
CA ARG A 279 -18.94 10.78 6.48
C ARG A 279 -19.28 12.27 6.50
N ASN A 280 -18.58 13.04 7.33
CA ASN A 280 -18.83 14.48 7.46
C ASN A 280 -18.19 15.30 6.34
N PHE A 281 -17.10 14.82 5.73
CA PHE A 281 -16.22 15.63 4.88
C PHE A 281 -15.88 15.01 3.52
N TYR A 282 -16.52 13.91 3.11
CA TYR A 282 -16.20 13.20 1.85
C TYR A 282 -16.37 14.05 0.56
N GLN A 283 -17.09 15.17 0.65
CA GLN A 283 -17.26 16.14 -0.44
C GLN A 283 -16.14 17.21 -0.49
N ASP A 284 -15.34 17.35 0.56
CA ASP A 284 -14.34 18.41 0.72
C ASP A 284 -12.93 17.82 0.77
N ARG A 285 -12.17 18.01 -0.31
CA ARG A 285 -10.82 17.45 -0.52
C ARG A 285 -9.87 17.71 0.64
N LEU A 286 -9.88 18.91 1.22
CA LEU A 286 -8.93 19.32 2.26
C LEU A 286 -9.40 18.90 3.65
N LYS A 287 -10.71 18.95 3.92
CA LYS A 287 -11.25 18.47 5.21
C LYS A 287 -11.17 16.95 5.38
N MET A 288 -10.89 16.20 4.31
CA MET A 288 -10.61 14.76 4.38
C MET A 288 -9.23 14.41 4.95
N ILE A 289 -8.25 15.33 4.95
CA ILE A 289 -6.87 15.07 5.39
C ILE A 289 -6.80 14.35 6.77
N PRO A 290 -7.56 14.77 7.80
CA PRO A 290 -7.57 14.05 9.07
C PRO A 290 -8.12 12.62 8.99
N ALA A 291 -9.04 12.33 8.06
CA ALA A 291 -9.58 10.99 7.83
C ALA A 291 -8.53 10.10 7.13
N ASN A 292 -7.84 10.63 6.11
CA ASN A 292 -6.71 9.95 5.44
C ASN A 292 -5.59 9.61 6.45
N LEU A 293 -5.23 10.55 7.32
CA LEU A 293 -4.23 10.28 8.37
C LEU A 293 -4.72 9.22 9.37
N ALA A 294 -6.01 9.23 9.70
CA ALA A 294 -6.57 8.26 10.63
C ALA A 294 -6.51 6.82 10.09
N ILE A 295 -6.79 6.58 8.80
CA ILE A 295 -6.65 5.22 8.23
C ILE A 295 -5.19 4.74 8.23
N ILE A 296 -4.22 5.63 8.02
CA ILE A 296 -2.80 5.29 8.14
C ILE A 296 -2.50 4.82 9.56
N LYS A 297 -2.98 5.54 10.57
CA LYS A 297 -2.85 5.12 11.97
C LYS A 297 -3.54 3.79 12.25
N VAL A 298 -4.73 3.56 11.69
CA VAL A 298 -5.44 2.27 11.84
C VAL A 298 -4.61 1.13 11.28
N TYR A 299 -4.06 1.27 10.08
CA TYR A 299 -3.20 0.26 9.45
C TYR A 299 -2.00 -0.06 10.35
N LEU A 300 -1.29 0.97 10.80
CA LEU A 300 -0.08 0.80 11.62
C LEU A 300 -0.38 0.20 12.99
N ILE A 301 -1.36 0.74 13.70
CA ILE A 301 -1.72 0.27 15.05
C ILE A 301 -2.22 -1.17 14.96
N SER A 302 -3.12 -1.49 14.03
CA SER A 302 -3.65 -2.85 13.87
C SER A 302 -2.54 -3.83 13.48
N GLY A 303 -1.68 -3.47 12.53
CA GLY A 303 -0.59 -4.33 12.07
C GLY A 303 0.44 -4.60 13.16
N VAL A 304 0.90 -3.55 13.86
CA VAL A 304 1.85 -3.69 14.97
C VAL A 304 1.23 -4.47 16.14
N ALA A 305 -0.03 -4.22 16.47
CA ALA A 305 -0.70 -4.93 17.56
C ALA A 305 -0.95 -6.41 17.22
N LEU A 306 -1.24 -6.73 15.95
CA LEU A 306 -1.31 -8.12 15.48
C LEU A 306 0.04 -8.83 15.59
N ILE A 307 1.12 -8.17 15.14
CA ILE A 307 2.49 -8.69 15.29
C ILE A 307 2.79 -8.95 16.77
N ALA A 308 2.50 -7.98 17.65
CA ALA A 308 2.68 -8.13 19.09
C ALA A 308 1.85 -9.29 19.66
N GLY A 309 0.61 -9.49 19.19
CA GLY A 309 -0.22 -10.63 19.56
C GLY A 309 0.44 -11.97 19.20
N TYR A 310 0.96 -12.11 17.98
CA TYR A 310 1.68 -13.31 17.57
C TYR A 310 2.95 -13.54 18.39
N LEU A 311 3.74 -12.49 18.64
CA LEU A 311 4.93 -12.60 19.47
C LEU A 311 4.59 -13.02 20.91
N LEU A 312 3.57 -12.41 21.52
CA LEU A 312 3.09 -12.80 22.84
C LEU A 312 2.65 -14.27 22.88
N HIS A 313 1.93 -14.73 21.86
CA HIS A 313 1.55 -16.13 21.75
C HIS A 313 2.77 -17.04 21.71
N GLY A 314 3.77 -16.74 20.87
CA GLY A 314 4.98 -17.56 20.79
C GLY A 314 5.84 -17.60 22.06
N PHE A 315 5.73 -16.60 22.95
CA PHE A 315 6.41 -16.61 24.26
C PHE A 315 5.63 -17.33 25.37
N THR A 316 4.31 -17.44 25.24
CA THR A 316 3.42 -17.87 26.34
C THR A 316 2.68 -19.17 26.06
N GLY A 317 2.61 -19.60 24.79
CA GLY A 317 1.88 -20.77 24.31
C GLY A 317 2.80 -21.88 23.84
#